data_AF-R7TRC3-F1
#
_entry.id   AF-R7TRC3-F1
#
_cell.length_a   1.000
_cell.length_b   1.000
_cell.length_c   1.000
_cell.angle_alpha   90.00
_cell.angle_beta   90.00
_cell.angle_gamma   90.00
#
_symmetry.space_group_name_H-M   'P 1'
#
loop_
_entity.id
_entity.type
_entity.pdbx_description
1 polymer ?
#
loop_
_entity_poly.entity_id
_entity_poly.type
_entity_poly.pdbx_seq_one_letter_code
_entity_poly.pdbx_strand_id
1 'polypeptide(L)'
;WDSKNCGRNIVVIFDNPSIATRKPASRCTDAIRGCHGYLIGYHVFSFEFNDKPWGSHCMVGICTRKTPLQADDYCHLIGADKYSWGWDIPSRTLYHKGKAQGPFPVNPDLSSIPRSFSMIVDLFNGILLFDFGEERIEEAFTGETHKCFLCLFIREIWFFRYECWKTSSVPRCVARLRVFSCTDHERKCETLQQSAGIECW
;
A
#
# COMPACT_ATOMS: atom_id res chain seq x y z
N TRP A 1 -3.82 9.87 -1.96
CA TRP A 1 -3.85 9.29 -3.31
C TRP A 1 -3.72 10.39 -4.32
N ASP A 2 -3.02 10.15 -5.42
CA ASP A 2 -2.85 11.15 -6.47
C ASP A 2 -3.99 11.07 -7.49
N SER A 3 -4.90 12.05 -7.46
CA SER A 3 -6.03 12.12 -8.38
C SER A 3 -5.62 12.37 -9.84
N LYS A 4 -4.38 12.80 -10.09
CA LYS A 4 -3.81 12.95 -11.44
C LYS A 4 -3.06 11.69 -11.89
N ASN A 5 -2.93 10.69 -11.02
CA ASN A 5 -2.13 9.49 -11.24
C ASN A 5 -2.93 8.24 -10.88
N CYS A 6 -4.06 8.09 -11.57
CA CYS A 6 -5.00 7.00 -11.38
C CYS A 6 -5.69 6.60 -12.69
N GLY A 7 -6.26 5.40 -12.72
CA GLY A 7 -7.16 4.95 -13.78
C GLY A 7 -8.41 5.84 -13.89
N ARG A 8 -9.05 5.85 -15.07
CA ARG A 8 -10.16 6.77 -15.39
C ARG A 8 -11.40 6.55 -14.51
N ASN A 9 -11.55 5.36 -13.93
CA ASN A 9 -12.70 5.04 -13.08
C ASN A 9 -12.45 5.30 -11.59
N ILE A 10 -11.24 5.74 -11.20
CA ILE A 10 -10.92 6.01 -9.79
C ILE A 10 -11.24 7.47 -9.45
N VAL A 11 -11.82 7.66 -8.27
CA VAL A 11 -12.16 8.95 -7.68
C VAL A 11 -11.50 9.04 -6.32
N VAL A 12 -10.67 10.06 -6.11
CA VAL A 12 -10.14 10.41 -4.79
C VAL A 12 -11.15 11.31 -4.08
N ILE A 13 -11.48 11.01 -2.82
CA ILE A 13 -12.42 11.81 -2.04
C ILE A 13 -11.74 13.14 -1.69
N PHE A 14 -12.35 14.26 -2.07
CA PHE A 14 -11.75 15.59 -1.93
C PHE A 14 -11.48 15.96 -0.46
N ASP A 15 -12.46 15.75 0.42
CA ASP A 15 -12.34 16.07 1.85
C ASP A 15 -11.40 15.13 2.60
N ASN A 16 -11.10 13.96 2.02
CA ASN A 16 -10.15 13.01 2.60
C ASN A 16 -9.35 12.30 1.49
N PRO A 17 -8.22 12.87 1.04
CA PRO A 17 -7.44 12.34 -0.08
C PRO A 17 -6.72 11.03 0.25
N SER A 18 -6.76 10.57 1.51
CA SER A 18 -6.34 9.21 1.88
C SER A 18 -7.33 8.14 1.41
N ILE A 19 -8.54 8.54 1.02
CA ILE A 19 -9.61 7.67 0.54
C ILE A 19 -9.79 7.84 -0.97
N ALA A 20 -9.81 6.72 -1.67
CA ALA A 20 -10.29 6.66 -3.04
C ALA A 20 -11.40 5.63 -3.17
N THR A 21 -12.16 5.73 -4.26
CA THR A 21 -13.22 4.81 -4.66
C THR A 21 -13.18 4.58 -6.16
N ARG A 22 -13.73 3.47 -6.62
CA ARG A 22 -13.81 3.14 -8.05
C ARG A 22 -15.26 3.14 -8.51
N LYS A 23 -15.53 3.87 -9.59
CA LYS A 23 -16.82 3.86 -10.28
C LYS A 23 -17.06 2.49 -10.93
N PRO A 24 -18.30 1.97 -10.93
CA PRO A 24 -18.64 0.77 -11.69
C PRO A 24 -18.25 0.91 -13.16
N ALA A 25 -17.42 -0.01 -13.65
CA ALA A 25 -17.04 -0.10 -15.04
C ALA A 25 -16.70 -1.56 -15.38
N SER A 26 -17.20 -2.05 -16.51
CA SER A 26 -17.02 -3.42 -16.98
C SER A 26 -15.76 -3.57 -17.81
N ARG A 27 -15.16 -4.77 -17.78
CA ARG A 27 -14.03 -5.17 -18.63
C ARG A 27 -12.86 -4.18 -18.58
N CYS A 28 -12.53 -3.68 -17.40
CA CYS A 28 -11.36 -2.86 -17.20
C CYS A 28 -10.84 -2.99 -15.79
N THR A 29 -9.56 -2.68 -15.66
CA THR A 29 -8.75 -2.84 -14.45
C THR A 29 -8.10 -1.50 -14.19
N ASP A 30 -8.35 -0.87 -13.04
CA ASP A 30 -7.85 0.47 -12.70
C ASP A 30 -6.97 0.44 -11.43
N ALA A 31 -5.86 1.18 -11.45
CA ALA A 31 -4.97 1.37 -10.31
C ALA A 31 -4.75 2.85 -10.02
N ILE A 32 -4.32 3.16 -8.80
CA ILE A 32 -3.98 4.51 -8.34
C ILE A 32 -2.65 4.51 -7.60
N ARG A 33 -1.85 5.56 -7.81
CA ARG A 33 -0.60 5.76 -7.08
C ARG A 33 -0.77 6.73 -5.92
N GLY A 34 0.09 6.58 -4.92
CA GLY A 34 0.33 7.62 -3.93
C GLY A 34 0.95 8.88 -4.55
N CYS A 35 0.81 10.03 -3.88
CA CYS A 35 1.33 11.31 -4.35
C CYS A 35 2.87 11.39 -4.34
N HIS A 36 3.50 10.59 -3.48
CA HIS A 36 4.94 10.64 -3.26
C HIS A 36 5.62 9.38 -3.79
N GLY A 37 6.78 9.59 -4.40
CA GLY A 37 7.71 8.52 -4.75
C GLY A 37 8.82 8.48 -3.72
N TYR A 38 9.22 7.28 -3.33
CA TYR A 38 10.20 7.03 -2.29
C TYR A 38 11.46 6.41 -2.91
N LEU A 39 12.61 6.93 -2.50
CA LEU A 39 13.93 6.55 -3.03
C LEU A 39 14.85 5.93 -1.97
N ILE A 40 14.55 6.14 -0.70
CA ILE A 40 15.38 5.70 0.44
C ILE A 40 14.51 5.65 1.71
N GLY A 41 14.89 4.82 2.67
CA GLY A 41 14.26 4.74 3.99
C GLY A 41 13.25 3.61 4.15
N TYR A 42 12.67 3.56 5.34
CA TYR A 42 11.56 2.69 5.70
C TYR A 42 10.25 3.46 5.57
N HIS A 43 9.29 2.87 4.84
CA HIS A 43 7.97 3.46 4.64
C HIS A 43 6.90 2.44 5.01
N VAL A 44 5.99 2.81 5.90
CA VAL A 44 4.87 1.97 6.31
C VAL A 44 3.59 2.55 5.74
N PHE A 45 2.84 1.74 5.01
CA PHE A 45 1.54 2.08 4.43
C PHE A 45 0.47 1.20 5.05
N SER A 46 -0.43 1.79 5.83
CA SER A 46 -1.59 1.06 6.34
C SER A 46 -2.71 1.06 5.32
N PHE A 47 -3.45 -0.03 5.21
CA PHE A 47 -4.64 -0.15 4.38
C PHE A 47 -5.81 -0.57 5.25
N GLU A 48 -6.98 -0.02 4.96
CA GLU A 48 -8.25 -0.42 5.58
C GLU A 48 -9.28 -0.53 4.46
N PHE A 49 -9.92 -1.68 4.29
CA PHE A 49 -10.94 -1.90 3.26
C PHE A 49 -12.33 -1.88 3.88
N ASN A 50 -13.28 -1.10 3.35
CA ASN A 50 -14.55 -0.93 4.06
C ASN A 50 -15.55 -2.10 4.00
N ASP A 51 -15.50 -2.93 2.97
CA ASP A 51 -16.44 -4.04 2.79
C ASP A 51 -15.72 -5.42 2.77
N LYS A 52 -16.47 -6.52 2.78
CA LYS A 52 -15.96 -7.84 2.38
C LYS A 52 -17.09 -8.50 1.61
N PRO A 53 -16.81 -9.23 0.51
CA PRO A 53 -15.49 -9.68 0.03
C PRO A 53 -14.83 -8.73 -0.98
N TRP A 54 -13.49 -8.73 -1.06
CA TRP A 54 -12.61 -7.88 -1.92
C TRP A 54 -12.82 -7.96 -3.45
N GLY A 55 -13.96 -8.48 -3.93
CA GLY A 55 -14.19 -8.80 -5.35
C GLY A 55 -13.29 -9.94 -5.85
N SER A 56 -13.24 -10.14 -7.17
CA SER A 56 -12.40 -11.22 -7.75
C SER A 56 -10.91 -10.88 -7.86
N HIS A 57 -10.57 -9.60 -7.85
CA HIS A 57 -9.19 -9.12 -7.91
C HIS A 57 -9.08 -7.88 -7.02
N CYS A 58 -8.15 -7.87 -6.09
CA CYS A 58 -7.85 -6.73 -5.25
C CYS A 58 -6.38 -6.80 -4.90
N MET A 59 -5.61 -5.84 -5.40
CA MET A 59 -4.16 -5.92 -5.33
C MET A 59 -3.58 -4.71 -4.66
N VAL A 60 -2.58 -4.98 -3.84
CA VAL A 60 -1.82 -3.96 -3.13
C VAL A 60 -0.35 -4.17 -3.44
N GLY A 61 0.41 -3.09 -3.49
CA GLY A 61 1.84 -3.23 -3.72
C GLY A 61 2.53 -1.92 -4.02
N ILE A 62 3.64 -2.04 -4.75
CA ILE A 62 4.49 -0.93 -5.12
C ILE A 62 4.72 -0.92 -6.63
N CYS A 63 4.95 0.26 -7.18
CA CYS A 63 5.19 0.42 -8.61
C CYS A 63 6.17 1.56 -8.90
N THR A 64 6.66 1.66 -10.12
CA THR A 64 7.36 2.85 -10.61
C THR A 64 6.41 3.73 -11.43
N ARG A 65 6.86 4.93 -11.82
CA ARG A 65 6.09 5.80 -12.73
C ARG A 65 5.75 5.16 -14.08
N LYS A 66 6.48 4.11 -14.47
CA LYS A 66 6.31 3.40 -15.74
C LYS A 66 5.16 2.39 -15.73
N THR A 67 4.68 2.00 -14.56
CA THR A 67 3.59 1.01 -14.46
C THR A 67 2.28 1.62 -14.98
N PRO A 68 1.60 0.96 -15.94
CA PRO A 68 0.28 1.37 -16.38
C PRO A 68 -0.72 1.37 -15.22
N LEU A 69 -1.61 2.36 -15.20
CA LEU A 69 -2.65 2.48 -14.17
C LEU A 69 -4.03 2.09 -14.65
N GLN A 70 -4.11 1.58 -15.87
CA GLN A 70 -5.32 1.03 -16.43
C GLN A 70 -4.98 -0.05 -17.44
N ALA A 71 -5.82 -1.08 -17.52
CA ALA A 71 -5.82 -2.06 -18.59
C ALA A 71 -7.24 -2.35 -19.04
N ASP A 72 -7.35 -2.71 -20.32
CA ASP A 72 -8.56 -3.29 -20.88
C ASP A 72 -8.66 -4.75 -20.39
N ASP A 73 -9.88 -5.21 -20.11
CA ASP A 73 -10.20 -6.48 -19.46
C ASP A 73 -9.70 -6.61 -18.01
N TYR A 74 -10.00 -7.76 -17.40
CA TYR A 74 -9.65 -8.08 -16.02
C TYR A 74 -8.27 -8.75 -15.98
N CYS A 75 -7.31 -8.12 -15.29
CA CYS A 75 -5.96 -8.68 -15.17
C CYS A 75 -5.29 -8.31 -13.84
N HIS A 76 -4.18 -8.98 -13.54
CA HIS A 76 -3.29 -8.62 -12.43
C HIS A 76 -2.42 -7.40 -12.80
N LEU A 77 -3.01 -6.22 -12.87
CA LEU A 77 -2.34 -5.01 -13.38
C LEU A 77 -1.06 -4.65 -12.61
N ILE A 78 -1.10 -4.76 -11.29
CA ILE A 78 0.12 -4.63 -10.46
C ILE A 78 0.87 -5.95 -10.53
N GLY A 79 2.13 -5.94 -10.94
CA GLY A 79 2.91 -7.16 -11.16
C GLY A 79 2.80 -7.74 -12.57
N ALA A 80 1.95 -7.18 -13.45
CA ALA A 80 1.89 -7.55 -14.88
C ALA A 80 3.20 -7.24 -15.63
N ASP A 81 4.00 -6.32 -15.10
CA ASP A 81 5.25 -5.88 -15.71
C ASP A 81 6.44 -5.98 -14.73
N LYS A 82 7.62 -5.63 -15.23
CA LYS A 82 8.85 -5.53 -14.42
C LYS A 82 8.93 -4.27 -13.55
N TYR A 83 7.92 -3.40 -13.61
CA TYR A 83 7.91 -2.09 -12.98
C TYR A 83 7.03 -2.04 -11.72
N SER A 84 6.36 -3.14 -11.41
CA SER A 84 5.45 -3.25 -10.27
C SER A 84 5.53 -4.62 -9.59
N TRP A 85 5.26 -4.62 -8.29
CA TRP A 85 5.25 -5.80 -7.42
C TRP A 85 3.93 -5.75 -6.66
N GLY A 86 3.10 -6.77 -6.84
CA GLY A 86 1.74 -6.77 -6.35
C GLY A 86 1.39 -8.05 -5.63
N TRP A 87 0.60 -7.93 -4.58
CA TRP A 87 -0.08 -9.04 -3.94
C TRP A 87 -1.56 -8.99 -4.28
N ASP A 88 -2.09 -10.05 -4.89
CA ASP A 88 -3.52 -10.22 -5.12
C ASP A 88 -4.16 -10.93 -3.92
N ILE A 89 -4.94 -10.17 -3.15
CA ILE A 89 -5.51 -10.58 -1.87
C ILE A 89 -6.49 -11.75 -2.03
N PRO A 90 -7.46 -11.74 -2.97
CA PRO A 90 -8.42 -12.83 -3.11
C PRO A 90 -7.78 -14.14 -3.55
N SER A 91 -6.85 -14.09 -4.52
CA SER A 91 -6.13 -15.28 -5.00
C SER A 91 -4.94 -15.69 -4.14
N ARG A 92 -4.62 -14.90 -3.10
CA ARG A 92 -3.49 -15.11 -2.19
C ARG A 92 -2.19 -15.36 -2.94
N THR A 93 -1.91 -14.58 -3.97
CA THR A 93 -0.78 -14.82 -4.87
C THR A 93 0.00 -13.54 -5.13
N LEU A 94 1.33 -13.63 -5.08
CA LEU A 94 2.24 -12.55 -5.44
C LEU A 94 2.48 -12.53 -6.95
N TYR A 95 2.56 -11.34 -7.54
CA TYR A 95 2.77 -11.12 -8.97
C TYR A 95 3.90 -10.12 -9.21
N HIS A 96 4.77 -10.48 -10.15
CA HIS A 96 5.84 -9.62 -10.69
C HIS A 96 6.26 -10.13 -12.07
N LYS A 97 6.68 -9.23 -12.99
CA LYS A 97 7.12 -9.57 -14.35
C LYS A 97 6.10 -10.42 -15.14
N GLY A 98 4.80 -10.21 -14.88
CA GLY A 98 3.72 -10.93 -15.53
C GLY A 98 3.59 -12.39 -15.10
N LYS A 99 4.22 -12.77 -13.97
CA LYS A 99 4.23 -14.15 -13.46
C LYS A 99 3.83 -14.19 -12.00
N ALA A 100 3.10 -15.24 -11.63
CA ALA A 100 2.90 -15.60 -10.24
C ALA A 100 4.25 -15.97 -9.60
N GLN A 101 4.54 -15.39 -8.44
CA GLN A 101 5.78 -15.64 -7.68
C GLN A 101 5.56 -16.71 -6.61
N GLY A 102 4.31 -16.94 -6.18
CA GLY A 102 3.96 -17.94 -5.19
C GLY A 102 2.77 -17.52 -4.32
N PRO A 103 2.29 -18.43 -3.45
CA PRO A 103 1.24 -18.14 -2.51
C PRO A 103 1.71 -17.13 -1.45
N PHE A 104 0.81 -16.23 -1.04
CA PHE A 104 1.01 -15.27 0.03
C PHE A 104 -0.32 -14.88 0.67
N PRO A 105 -0.44 -14.89 2.01
CA PRO A 105 0.59 -15.25 2.99
C PRO A 105 0.97 -16.73 2.93
N VAL A 106 2.15 -17.10 3.45
CA VAL A 106 2.71 -18.47 3.31
C VAL A 106 1.88 -19.51 4.07
N ASN A 107 1.18 -19.09 5.14
CA ASN A 107 0.30 -19.96 5.91
C ASN A 107 -1.18 -19.81 5.48
N PRO A 108 -1.75 -20.79 4.75
CA PRO A 108 -3.13 -20.74 4.26
C PRO A 108 -4.19 -20.97 5.34
N ASP A 109 -3.83 -21.62 6.47
CA ASP A 109 -4.75 -22.00 7.55
C ASP A 109 -5.31 -20.80 8.33
N LEU A 110 -4.78 -19.60 8.05
CA LEU A 110 -5.26 -18.35 8.62
C LEU A 110 -6.54 -17.90 7.87
N SER A 111 -7.66 -18.17 8.52
CA SER A 111 -9.02 -18.12 7.97
C SER A 111 -9.52 -16.72 7.58
N SER A 112 -8.82 -15.63 7.86
CA SER A 112 -9.10 -14.36 7.18
C SER A 112 -7.93 -13.40 7.17
N ILE A 113 -7.62 -12.85 5.99
CA ILE A 113 -6.81 -11.63 5.89
C ILE A 113 -7.60 -10.53 6.63
N PRO A 114 -6.98 -9.79 7.57
CA PRO A 114 -7.69 -8.77 8.34
C PRO A 114 -8.23 -7.67 7.42
N ARG A 115 -9.26 -6.96 7.88
CA ARG A 115 -9.83 -5.81 7.16
C ARG A 115 -8.80 -4.68 6.98
N SER A 116 -7.90 -4.58 7.95
CA SER A 116 -6.80 -3.62 7.94
C SER A 116 -5.48 -4.34 8.15
N PHE A 117 -4.46 -3.94 7.40
CA PHE A 117 -3.10 -4.45 7.50
C PHE A 117 -2.14 -3.37 7.00
N SER A 118 -0.84 -3.54 7.23
CA SER A 118 0.18 -2.60 6.76
C SER A 118 1.14 -3.26 5.78
N MET A 119 1.67 -2.49 4.86
CA MET A 119 2.78 -2.86 3.99
C MET A 119 4.00 -2.03 4.36
N ILE A 120 5.12 -2.69 4.55
CA ILE A 120 6.38 -2.08 4.95
C ILE A 120 7.33 -2.19 3.76
N VAL A 121 7.84 -1.05 3.31
CA VAL A 121 8.83 -0.95 2.25
C VAL A 121 10.17 -0.58 2.88
N ASP A 122 11.11 -1.53 2.84
CA ASP A 122 12.51 -1.30 3.16
C ASP A 122 13.28 -1.03 1.86
N LEU A 123 13.51 0.26 1.56
CA LEU A 123 14.25 0.65 0.36
C LEU A 123 15.76 0.48 0.49
N PHE A 124 16.29 0.29 1.71
CA PHE A 124 17.72 0.04 1.90
C PHE A 124 18.09 -1.36 1.45
N ASN A 125 17.28 -2.34 1.87
CA ASN A 125 17.51 -3.75 1.55
C ASN A 125 16.70 -4.22 0.33
N GLY A 126 15.80 -3.38 -0.20
CA GLY A 126 14.93 -3.73 -1.31
C GLY A 126 13.95 -4.83 -0.94
N ILE A 127 13.29 -4.70 0.22
CA ILE A 127 12.35 -5.67 0.78
C ILE A 127 10.95 -5.07 0.85
N LEU A 128 9.95 -5.87 0.48
CA LEU A 128 8.53 -5.59 0.72
C LEU A 128 7.96 -6.61 1.71
N LEU A 129 7.41 -6.12 2.82
CA LEU A 129 6.79 -6.94 3.87
C LEU A 129 5.32 -6.54 4.04
N PHE A 130 4.53 -7.45 4.60
CA PHE A 130 3.19 -7.12 5.11
C PHE A 130 3.08 -7.48 6.58
N ASP A 131 2.56 -6.54 7.37
CA ASP A 131 2.20 -6.71 8.77
C ASP A 131 0.69 -6.83 8.87
N PHE A 132 0.23 -7.99 9.33
CA PHE A 132 -1.18 -8.31 9.50
C PHE A 132 -1.68 -8.11 10.93
N GLY A 133 -0.86 -7.55 11.81
CA GLY A 133 -1.11 -7.51 13.25
C GLY A 133 -0.78 -8.84 13.93
N GLU A 134 -0.98 -8.89 15.25
CA GLU A 134 -0.76 -10.11 16.07
C GLU A 134 0.63 -10.75 15.88
N GLU A 135 1.67 -9.90 15.77
CA GLU A 135 3.07 -10.31 15.54
C GLU A 135 3.31 -11.04 14.20
N ARG A 136 2.36 -10.96 13.26
CA ARG A 136 2.47 -11.57 11.93
C ARG A 136 3.01 -10.59 10.90
N ILE A 137 4.33 -10.65 10.70
CA ILE A 137 5.03 -9.94 9.61
C ILE A 137 5.58 -10.97 8.64
N GLU A 138 5.20 -10.85 7.37
CA GLU A 138 5.62 -11.78 6.32
C GLU A 138 6.28 -11.04 5.16
N GLU A 139 7.35 -11.65 4.63
CA GLU A 139 8.07 -11.14 3.47
C GLU A 139 7.35 -11.51 2.17
N ALA A 140 7.09 -10.51 1.33
CA ALA A 140 6.48 -10.69 0.02
C ALA A 140 7.50 -10.65 -1.11
N PHE A 141 8.42 -9.69 -1.11
CA PHE A 141 9.44 -9.57 -2.16
C PHE A 141 10.78 -9.15 -1.59
N THR A 142 11.86 -9.68 -2.16
CA THR A 142 13.26 -9.34 -1.82
C THR A 142 14.09 -9.04 -3.06
N GLY A 143 15.07 -8.14 -2.91
CA GLY A 143 16.16 -7.93 -3.88
C GLY A 143 15.81 -7.11 -5.12
N GLU A 144 14.61 -6.55 -5.24
CA GLU A 144 14.18 -5.84 -6.46
C GLU A 144 13.45 -4.49 -6.23
N THR A 145 13.28 -4.03 -4.99
CA THR A 145 12.41 -2.88 -4.65
C THR A 145 13.19 -1.61 -4.30
N HIS A 146 14.02 -1.08 -5.22
CA HIS A 146 14.94 0.03 -4.89
C HIS A 146 14.42 1.45 -5.20
N LYS A 147 13.26 1.60 -5.86
CA LYS A 147 12.56 2.88 -6.11
C LYS A 147 11.07 2.63 -6.30
N CYS A 148 10.20 3.28 -5.54
CA CYS A 148 8.78 2.99 -5.65
C CYS A 148 7.82 4.14 -5.33
N PHE A 149 6.66 4.06 -5.93
CA PHE A 149 5.40 4.68 -5.52
C PHE A 149 4.55 3.57 -4.88
N LEU A 150 3.76 3.94 -3.88
CA LEU A 150 2.64 3.12 -3.44
C LEU A 150 1.67 2.93 -4.62
N CYS A 151 1.25 1.70 -4.89
CA CYS A 151 0.25 1.40 -5.90
C CYS A 151 -0.85 0.55 -5.30
N LEU A 152 -2.09 0.98 -5.51
CA LEU A 152 -3.26 0.19 -5.18
C LEU A 152 -4.10 -0.07 -6.40
N PHE A 153 -4.62 -1.29 -6.47
CA PHE A 153 -5.49 -1.77 -7.51
C PHE A 153 -6.78 -2.30 -6.90
N ILE A 154 -7.89 -1.93 -7.53
CA ILE A 154 -9.21 -2.26 -7.02
C ILE A 154 -10.15 -2.59 -8.18
N ARG A 155 -10.87 -3.71 -8.10
CA ARG A 155 -11.89 -4.13 -9.08
C ARG A 155 -13.27 -3.50 -8.87
N GLU A 156 -13.72 -3.26 -7.63
CA GLU A 156 -15.11 -2.80 -7.35
C GLU A 156 -15.15 -1.53 -6.48
N ILE A 157 -16.32 -1.10 -6.01
CA ILE A 157 -16.43 0.09 -5.15
C ILE A 157 -15.79 -0.23 -3.81
N TRP A 158 -14.74 0.49 -3.45
CA TRP A 158 -14.06 0.32 -2.19
C TRP A 158 -13.69 1.67 -1.64
N PHE A 159 -13.90 1.88 -0.35
CA PHE A 159 -13.25 2.95 0.38
C PHE A 159 -12.02 2.36 1.03
N PHE A 160 -10.88 3.02 0.83
CA PHE A 160 -9.63 2.59 1.43
C PHE A 160 -8.85 3.77 1.95
N ARG A 161 -8.55 3.76 3.25
CA ARG A 161 -7.69 4.74 3.90
C ARG A 161 -6.25 4.24 3.87
N TYR A 162 -5.30 5.13 3.61
CA TYR A 162 -3.91 4.86 3.94
C TYR A 162 -3.24 6.00 4.71
N GLU A 163 -2.27 5.60 5.52
CA GLU A 163 -1.39 6.50 6.24
C GLU A 163 0.05 6.08 5.96
N CYS A 164 0.94 7.07 5.80
CA CYS A 164 2.35 6.84 5.50
C CYS A 164 3.22 7.40 6.63
N TRP A 165 4.15 6.57 7.11
CA TRP A 165 5.10 6.95 8.16
C TRP A 165 6.53 6.69 7.69
N LYS A 166 7.46 7.64 7.97
CA LYS A 166 8.89 7.49 7.72
C LYS A 166 9.61 7.27 9.05
N THR A 167 10.44 6.23 9.13
CA THR A 167 11.29 5.94 10.30
C THR A 167 12.76 5.87 9.91
N SER A 168 13.64 6.30 10.83
CA SER A 168 15.10 6.25 10.69
C SER A 168 15.72 4.91 11.08
N SER A 169 14.96 4.00 11.68
CA SER A 169 15.41 2.67 12.09
C SER A 169 14.39 1.58 11.74
N VAL A 170 14.88 0.36 11.49
CA VAL A 170 14.04 -0.85 11.37
C VAL A 170 13.20 -0.97 12.65
N PRO A 171 11.85 -1.04 12.58
CA PRO A 171 11.03 -1.20 13.77
C PRO A 171 11.32 -2.54 14.45
N ARG A 172 12.26 -2.58 15.40
CA ARG A 172 12.60 -3.77 16.19
C ARG A 172 11.52 -4.13 17.23
N CYS A 173 10.49 -3.30 17.37
CA CYS A 173 9.32 -3.55 18.20
C CYS A 173 8.07 -3.04 17.48
N VAL A 174 7.30 -3.93 16.85
CA VAL A 174 5.88 -3.66 16.55
C VAL A 174 5.07 -3.89 17.85
N ALA A 175 5.47 -3.20 18.91
CA ALA A 175 4.69 -3.08 20.13
C ALA A 175 3.86 -1.81 19.99
N ARG A 176 2.62 -1.98 19.49
CA ARG A 176 1.53 -0.98 19.43
C ARG A 176 1.95 0.46 19.04
N LEU A 177 1.85 0.79 17.76
CA LEU A 177 1.40 2.14 17.39
C LEU A 177 -0.11 2.09 17.13
N ARG A 178 -0.88 2.27 18.21
CA ARG A 178 -2.20 2.91 18.11
C ARG A 178 -1.95 4.40 18.28
N VAL A 179 -2.29 5.22 17.30
CA VAL A 179 -2.56 6.64 17.55
C VAL A 179 -3.99 6.90 17.10
N PHE A 180 -4.90 6.91 18.07
CA PHE A 180 -6.24 7.46 17.92
C PHE A 180 -6.23 8.92 18.34
N SER A 181 -6.92 9.72 17.52
CA SER A 181 -7.41 11.10 17.68
C SER A 181 -6.44 12.19 18.14
N CYS A 182 -6.33 13.25 17.34
CA CYS A 182 -6.56 14.58 17.88
C CYS A 182 -7.21 15.45 16.80
N THR A 183 -8.54 15.60 16.92
CA THR A 183 -9.17 16.88 16.63
C THR A 183 -8.46 17.93 17.45
N ASP A 184 -7.59 18.73 16.84
CA ASP A 184 -7.48 20.15 17.11
C ASP A 184 -6.44 20.78 16.18
N HIS A 185 -6.94 21.78 15.46
CA HIS A 185 -6.15 22.78 14.77
C HIS A 185 -5.11 23.39 15.72
N GLU A 186 -3.90 23.65 15.19
CA GLU A 186 -2.99 24.71 15.64
C GLU A 186 -2.75 24.86 17.15
N ARG A 187 -1.64 24.28 17.64
CA ARG A 187 -0.58 24.95 18.41
C ARG A 187 0.30 23.91 19.12
N LYS A 188 1.59 24.23 19.23
CA LYS A 188 2.67 23.53 19.94
C LYS A 188 3.52 22.56 19.13
N CYS A 189 4.07 23.04 18.01
CA CYS A 189 5.46 22.72 17.65
C CYS A 189 6.41 23.60 18.48
N GLU A 190 6.55 23.34 19.78
CA GLU A 190 7.54 24.06 20.61
C GLU A 190 7.86 23.32 21.92
N THR A 191 8.06 21.99 21.88
CA THR A 191 8.71 21.28 23.01
C THR A 191 9.33 19.92 22.65
N LEU A 192 9.87 19.74 21.43
CA LEU A 192 10.67 18.56 21.07
C LEU A 192 11.86 18.92 20.16
N GLN A 193 12.46 20.08 20.38
CA GLN A 193 13.66 20.55 19.66
C GLN A 193 14.98 20.30 20.40
N GLN A 194 15.02 19.54 21.51
CA GLN A 194 16.23 19.42 22.34
C GLN A 194 16.80 18.01 22.58
N SER A 195 16.38 16.94 21.90
CA SER A 195 17.01 15.62 22.12
C SER A 195 17.23 14.71 20.91
N ALA A 196 17.14 15.20 19.67
CA ALA A 196 17.46 14.33 18.53
C ALA A 196 18.16 14.99 17.32
N GLY A 197 18.36 16.32 17.27
CA GLY A 197 19.13 16.93 16.18
C GLY A 197 18.66 16.55 14.77
N ILE A 198 17.34 16.41 14.56
CA ILE A 198 16.76 16.13 13.25
C ILE A 198 16.13 17.43 12.74
N GLU A 199 16.80 18.08 11.79
CA GLU A 199 16.19 19.15 11.00
C GLU A 199 15.22 18.54 9.98
N CYS A 200 13.96 18.98 10.03
CA CYS A 200 12.98 18.70 8.99
C CYS A 200 13.16 19.70 7.85
N TRP A 201 13.53 19.19 6.66
CA TRP A 201 13.40 19.88 5.37
C TRP A 201 12.20 19.29 4.62
#